data_AF-A0A1I0WD47-F1
#
_entry.id   AF-A0A1I0WD47-F1
#
_cell.length_a   1.000
_cell.length_b   1.000
_cell.length_c   1.000
_cell.angle_alpha   90.00
_cell.angle_beta   90.00
_cell.angle_gamma   90.00
#
_symmetry.space_group_name_H-M   'P 1'
#
loop_
_entity.id
_entity.type
_entity.pdbx_description
1 polymer ?
#
loop_
_entity_poly.entity_id
_entity_poly.type
_entity_poly.pdbx_seq_one_letter_code
_entity_poly.pdbx_strand_id
1 'polypeptide(L)'
;METTEWIIVLVVVLVVAAIAAWLVTQQRRKKQHEHAEHLRHEAHEHAAAIPETQNRAKEAEAQAEVARLEAERAAQQAQEAKVAATQQQAVHEDRLRTADAVDPRVDTSSDDYAPGAGTDHPHLDADGTRTDGTGETHRA
;
A
#
# COMPACT_ATOMS: atom_id res chain seq x y z
N MET A 1 -37.56 84.34 7.37
CA MET A 1 -36.48 83.53 7.95
C MET A 1 -35.19 84.08 7.38
N GLU A 2 -34.50 84.91 8.14
CA GLU A 2 -33.24 85.51 7.72
C GLU A 2 -32.19 84.40 7.59
N THR A 3 -31.25 84.53 6.65
CA THR A 3 -30.22 83.52 6.34
C THR A 3 -29.48 83.00 7.59
N THR A 4 -29.38 83.82 8.63
CA THR A 4 -28.88 83.49 9.96
C THR A 4 -29.62 82.32 10.64
N GLU A 5 -30.95 82.27 10.59
CA GLU A 5 -31.74 81.19 11.21
C GLU A 5 -31.46 79.84 10.53
N TRP A 6 -31.36 79.84 9.20
CA TRP A 6 -31.07 78.63 8.43
C TRP A 6 -29.65 78.09 8.69
N ILE A 7 -28.66 78.99 8.83
CA ILE A 7 -27.29 78.63 9.17
C ILE A 7 -27.24 77.97 10.56
N ILE A 8 -27.95 78.51 11.55
CA ILE A 8 -28.00 77.93 12.91
C ILE A 8 -28.61 76.52 12.86
N VAL A 9 -29.71 76.33 12.14
CA VAL A 9 -30.35 75.01 11.97
C VAL A 9 -29.39 74.02 11.30
N LEU A 10 -28.69 74.43 10.25
CA LEU A 10 -27.70 73.59 9.56
C LEU A 10 -26.57 73.14 10.50
N VAL A 11 -26.03 74.06 11.29
CA VAL A 11 -24.95 73.77 12.26
C VAL A 11 -25.45 72.80 13.34
N VAL A 12 -26.65 73.00 13.87
CA VAL A 12 -27.24 72.09 14.86
C VAL A 12 -27.42 70.68 14.28
N VAL A 13 -27.92 70.56 13.05
CA VAL A 13 -28.07 69.26 12.37
C VAL A 13 -26.71 68.57 12.18
N LEU A 14 -25.67 69.31 11.78
CA LEU A 14 -24.31 68.76 11.64
C LEU A 14 -23.73 68.27 12.97
N VAL A 15 -23.94 69.03 14.06
CA VAL A 15 -23.49 68.62 15.41
C VAL A 15 -24.20 67.35 15.86
N VAL A 16 -25.52 67.25 15.66
CA VAL A 16 -26.29 66.04 16.00
C VAL A 16 -25.84 64.85 15.16
N ALA A 17 -25.60 65.04 13.86
CA ALA A 17 -25.10 64.00 12.97
C ALA A 17 -23.70 63.50 13.39
N ALA A 18 -22.81 64.40 13.81
CA ALA A 18 -21.48 64.05 14.29
C ALA A 18 -21.54 63.21 15.58
N ILE A 19 -22.40 63.58 16.53
CA ILE A 19 -22.61 62.84 17.78
C ILE A 19 -23.17 61.44 17.49
N ALA A 20 -24.17 61.35 16.60
CA ALA A 20 -24.75 60.07 16.20
C ALA A 20 -23.71 59.15 15.52
N ALA A 21 -22.90 59.69 14.62
CA ALA A 21 -21.81 58.94 13.97
C ALA A 21 -20.79 58.43 15.00
N TRP A 22 -20.40 59.26 15.96
CA TRP A 22 -19.46 58.88 17.01
C TRP A 22 -19.97 57.72 17.88
N LEU A 23 -21.22 57.78 18.32
CA LEU A 23 -21.86 56.70 19.11
C LEU A 23 -21.92 55.37 18.35
N VAL A 24 -22.23 55.41 17.04
CA VAL A 24 -22.25 54.20 16.19
C VAL A 24 -20.85 53.61 16.04
N THR A 25 -19.82 54.44 15.84
CA THR A 25 -18.44 53.94 15.75
C THR A 25 -17.95 53.32 17.06
N GLN A 26 -18.36 53.87 18.21
CA GLN A 26 -17.98 53.34 19.51
C GLN A 26 -18.65 52.00 19.83
N GLN A 27 -19.91 51.80 19.42
CA GLN A 27 -20.56 50.48 19.53
C GLN A 27 -19.90 49.43 18.62
N ARG A 28 -19.49 49.81 17.40
CA ARG A 28 -18.80 48.90 16.48
C ARG A 28 -17.45 48.44 17.03
N ARG A 29 -16.69 49.31 17.70
CA ARG A 29 -15.42 48.95 18.34
C ARG A 29 -15.58 47.93 19.47
N LYS A 30 -16.66 48.03 20.27
CA LYS A 30 -16.95 47.05 21.33
C LYS A 30 -17.26 45.65 20.77
N LYS A 31 -18.09 45.58 19.71
CA LYS A 31 -18.41 44.31 19.05
C LYS A 31 -17.20 43.65 18.39
N GLN A 32 -16.27 44.44 17.85
CA GLN A 32 -15.02 43.93 17.27
C GLN A 32 -14.06 43.35 18.31
N HIS A 33 -14.03 43.89 19.53
CA HIS A 33 -13.24 43.31 20.62
C HIS A 33 -13.79 41.97 21.10
N GLU A 34 -15.11 41.83 21.20
CA GLU A 34 -15.74 40.54 21.56
C GLU A 34 -15.49 39.47 20.49
N HIS A 35 -15.52 39.82 19.21
CA HIS A 35 -15.21 38.87 18.12
C HIS A 35 -13.73 38.45 18.10
N ALA A 36 -12.81 39.35 18.48
CA ALA A 36 -11.39 39.02 18.57
C ALA A 36 -11.08 38.05 19.73
N GLU A 37 -11.73 38.21 20.88
CA GLU A 37 -11.58 37.29 22.01
C GLU A 37 -12.20 35.91 21.72
N HIS A 38 -13.34 35.87 21.01
CA HIS A 38 -13.95 34.60 20.60
C HIS A 38 -13.04 33.83 19.63
N LEU A 39 -12.45 34.52 18.65
CA LEU A 39 -11.53 33.90 17.69
C LEU A 39 -10.22 33.44 18.34
N ARG A 40 -9.76 34.12 19.41
CA ARG A 40 -8.61 33.67 20.21
C ARG A 40 -8.93 32.42 21.01
N HIS A 41 -10.13 32.32 21.59
CA HIS A 41 -10.58 31.11 22.30
C HIS A 41 -10.69 29.90 21.36
N GLU A 42 -11.32 30.06 20.19
CA GLU A 42 -11.42 29.00 19.19
C GLU A 42 -10.04 28.55 18.69
N ALA A 43 -9.13 29.49 18.45
CA ALA A 43 -7.75 29.16 18.06
C ALA A 43 -6.99 28.40 19.15
N HIS A 44 -7.22 28.70 20.43
CA HIS A 44 -6.61 27.97 21.55
C HIS A 44 -7.16 26.55 21.71
N GLU A 45 -8.46 26.34 21.49
CA GLU A 45 -9.04 24.99 21.50
C GLU A 45 -8.55 24.15 20.31
N HIS A 46 -8.46 24.74 19.12
CA HIS A 46 -7.91 24.04 17.96
C HIS A 46 -6.40 23.79 18.08
N ALA A 47 -5.65 24.69 18.72
CA ALA A 47 -4.23 24.50 18.98
C ALA A 47 -3.94 23.31 19.92
N ALA A 48 -4.87 22.96 20.82
CA ALA A 48 -4.74 21.78 21.67
C ALA A 48 -4.85 20.45 20.90
N ALA A 49 -5.54 20.43 19.75
CA ALA A 49 -5.68 19.26 18.89
C ALA A 49 -4.50 19.06 17.91
N ILE A 50 -3.66 20.08 17.70
CA ILE A 50 -2.51 20.02 16.79
C ILE A 50 -1.42 19.03 17.29
N PRO A 51 -1.01 19.04 18.57
CA PRO A 51 -0.05 18.06 19.09
C PRO A 51 -0.56 16.61 18.97
N GLU A 52 -1.85 16.39 19.17
CA GLU A 52 -2.45 15.06 19.10
C GLU A 52 -2.42 14.51 17.67
N THR A 53 -2.77 15.33 16.68
CA THR A 53 -2.71 14.92 15.26
C THR A 53 -1.27 14.71 14.80
N GLN A 54 -0.32 15.52 15.26
CA GLN A 54 1.11 15.31 14.97
C GLN A 54 1.65 14.03 15.61
N ASN A 55 1.25 13.70 16.84
CA ASN A 55 1.65 12.46 17.50
C ASN A 55 1.07 11.25 16.76
N ARG A 56 -0.22 11.27 16.40
CA ARG A 56 -0.83 10.20 15.59
C ARG A 56 -0.17 10.04 14.23
N ALA A 57 0.23 11.14 13.58
CA ALA A 57 0.95 11.09 12.32
C ALA A 57 2.33 10.42 12.48
N LYS A 58 3.09 10.79 13.52
CA LYS A 58 4.39 10.15 13.84
C LYS A 58 4.25 8.67 14.19
N GLU A 59 3.20 8.30 14.93
CA GLU A 59 2.89 6.91 15.25
C GLU A 59 2.57 6.11 13.98
N ALA A 60 1.78 6.67 13.07
CA ALA A 60 1.46 6.04 11.80
C ALA A 60 2.70 5.90 10.90
N GLU A 61 3.59 6.90 10.85
CA GLU A 61 4.86 6.83 10.13
C GLU A 61 5.77 5.73 10.70
N ALA A 62 5.89 5.65 12.02
CA ALA A 62 6.69 4.61 12.69
C ALA A 62 6.13 3.20 12.42
N GLN A 63 4.80 3.03 12.46
CA GLN A 63 4.16 1.75 12.12
C GLN A 63 4.41 1.36 10.67
N ALA A 64 4.36 2.32 9.74
CA ALA A 64 4.64 2.07 8.33
C ALA A 64 6.10 1.65 8.10
N GLU A 65 7.05 2.24 8.83
CA GLU A 65 8.46 1.86 8.77
C GLU A 65 8.70 0.45 9.31
N VAL A 66 8.11 0.09 10.45
CA VAL A 66 8.17 -1.27 11.00
C VAL A 66 7.60 -2.28 10.01
N ALA A 67 6.43 -2.01 9.43
CA ALA A 67 5.81 -2.91 8.44
C ALA A 67 6.69 -3.11 7.20
N ARG A 68 7.39 -2.05 6.74
CA ARG A 68 8.34 -2.15 5.62
C ARG A 68 9.54 -3.04 5.97
N LEU A 69 10.12 -2.86 7.16
CA LEU A 69 11.24 -3.68 7.62
C LEU A 69 10.85 -5.15 7.78
N GLU A 70 9.65 -5.42 8.29
CA GLU A 70 9.12 -6.79 8.39
C GLU A 70 8.91 -7.42 7.01
N ALA A 71 8.32 -6.67 6.07
CA ALA A 71 8.14 -7.13 4.69
C ALA A 71 9.48 -7.42 4.01
N GLU A 72 10.50 -6.59 4.22
CA GLU A 72 11.84 -6.80 3.69
C GLU A 72 12.49 -8.07 4.27
N ARG A 73 12.38 -8.29 5.58
CA ARG A 73 12.86 -9.52 6.22
C ARG A 73 12.15 -10.76 5.69
N ALA A 74 10.83 -10.71 5.54
CA ALA A 74 10.06 -11.80 4.98
C ALA A 74 10.47 -12.10 3.53
N ALA A 75 10.73 -11.06 2.73
CA ALA A 75 11.22 -11.21 1.36
C ALA A 75 12.61 -11.85 1.30
N GLN A 76 13.53 -11.44 2.19
CA GLN A 76 14.86 -12.04 2.29
C GLN A 76 14.77 -13.53 2.67
N GLN A 77 13.99 -13.87 3.69
CA GLN A 77 13.77 -15.27 4.08
C GLN A 77 13.18 -16.11 2.95
N ALA A 78 12.23 -15.56 2.19
CA ALA A 78 11.67 -16.25 1.04
C ALA A 78 12.71 -16.47 -0.07
N GLN A 79 13.61 -15.51 -0.31
CA GLN A 79 14.70 -15.68 -1.27
C GLN A 79 15.71 -16.74 -0.80
N GLU A 80 16.10 -16.72 0.48
CA GLU A 80 16.97 -17.73 1.07
C GLU A 80 16.37 -19.13 0.97
N ALA A 81 15.08 -19.28 1.30
CA ALA A 81 14.37 -20.55 1.18
C ALA A 81 14.33 -21.05 -0.28
N LYS A 82 14.11 -20.15 -1.26
CA LYS A 82 14.17 -20.51 -2.68
C LYS A 82 15.56 -20.97 -3.09
N VAL A 83 16.60 -20.25 -2.70
CA VAL A 83 17.99 -20.61 -2.99
C VAL A 83 18.33 -21.96 -2.37
N ALA A 84 17.95 -22.19 -1.11
CA ALA A 84 18.15 -23.46 -0.42
C ALA A 84 17.43 -24.62 -1.14
N ALA A 85 16.18 -24.41 -1.56
CA ALA A 85 15.42 -25.40 -2.32
C ALA A 85 16.10 -25.73 -3.66
N THR A 86 16.54 -24.72 -4.42
CA THR A 86 17.27 -24.92 -5.67
C THR A 86 18.60 -25.66 -5.45
N GLN A 87 19.34 -25.34 -4.38
CA GLN A 87 20.56 -26.07 -4.04
C GLN A 87 20.29 -27.53 -3.68
N GLN A 88 19.26 -27.79 -2.88
CA GLN A 88 18.86 -29.16 -2.54
C GLN A 88 18.46 -29.96 -3.78
N GLN A 89 17.72 -29.34 -4.70
CA GLN A 89 17.36 -29.96 -5.97
C GLN A 89 18.61 -30.29 -6.81
N ALA A 90 19.55 -29.35 -6.93
CA ALA A 90 20.80 -29.58 -7.66
C ALA A 90 21.64 -30.71 -7.04
N VAL A 91 21.75 -30.76 -5.70
CA VAL A 91 22.44 -31.84 -4.98
C VAL A 91 21.72 -33.18 -5.17
N HIS A 92 20.39 -33.17 -5.21
CA HIS A 92 19.61 -34.38 -5.45
C HIS A 92 19.86 -34.93 -6.87
N GLU A 93 19.77 -34.08 -7.89
CA GLU A 93 20.04 -34.44 -9.28
C GLU A 93 21.48 -34.92 -9.49
N ASP A 94 22.46 -34.27 -8.86
CA ASP A 94 23.87 -34.67 -8.96
C ASP A 94 24.13 -36.06 -8.33
N ARG A 95 23.46 -36.36 -7.21
CA ARG A 95 23.49 -37.70 -6.61
C ARG A 95 22.84 -38.74 -7.50
N LEU A 96 21.70 -38.43 -8.11
CA LEU A 96 21.04 -39.34 -9.05
C LEU A 96 21.94 -39.62 -10.26
N ARG A 97 22.52 -38.59 -10.86
CA ARG A 97 23.49 -38.74 -11.96
C ARG A 97 24.69 -39.60 -11.57
N THR A 98 25.23 -39.39 -10.36
CA THR A 98 26.36 -40.17 -9.87
C THR A 98 25.98 -41.65 -9.65
N ALA A 99 24.77 -41.91 -9.16
CA ALA A 99 24.26 -43.27 -8.99
C ALA A 99 24.09 -43.96 -10.34
N ASP A 100 23.46 -43.29 -11.30
CA ASP A 100 23.24 -43.80 -12.66
C ASP A 100 24.56 -44.08 -13.39
N ALA A 101 25.58 -43.22 -13.23
CA ALA A 101 26.90 -43.41 -13.85
C ALA A 101 27.68 -44.63 -13.32
N VAL A 102 27.35 -45.10 -12.12
CA VAL A 102 27.98 -46.28 -11.50
C VAL A 102 27.16 -47.55 -11.75
N ASP A 103 25.85 -47.43 -12.05
CA ASP A 103 25.01 -48.59 -12.36
C ASP A 103 25.24 -49.08 -13.80
N PRO A 104 25.77 -50.30 -14.00
CA PRO A 104 25.99 -50.86 -15.33
C PRO A 104 24.70 -51.15 -16.12
N ARG A 105 23.51 -50.98 -15.51
CA ARG A 105 22.21 -51.10 -16.19
C ARG A 105 21.73 -49.81 -16.86
N VAL A 106 22.36 -48.67 -16.59
CA VAL A 106 21.96 -47.37 -17.12
C VAL A 106 22.96 -46.92 -18.19
N ASP A 107 22.48 -46.60 -19.39
CA ASP A 107 23.32 -46.02 -20.44
C ASP A 107 23.31 -44.49 -20.38
N THR A 108 24.25 -43.94 -19.62
CA THR A 108 24.42 -42.49 -19.46
C THR A 108 25.07 -41.81 -20.67
N SER A 109 25.44 -42.55 -21.74
CA SER A 109 26.06 -42.00 -22.96
C SER A 109 25.05 -41.69 -24.07
N SER A 110 23.78 -42.07 -23.88
CA SER A 110 22.70 -41.80 -24.83
C SER A 110 22.27 -40.33 -24.82
N ASP A 111 21.91 -39.80 -25.99
CA ASP A 111 21.42 -38.41 -26.13
C ASP A 111 20.05 -38.18 -25.43
N ASP A 112 19.32 -39.25 -25.13
CA ASP A 112 18.01 -39.23 -24.45
C ASP A 112 18.10 -39.39 -22.92
N TYR A 113 19.29 -39.33 -22.33
CA TYR A 113 19.49 -39.54 -20.89
C TYR A 113 18.92 -38.40 -20.02
N ALA A 114 18.09 -38.76 -19.03
CA ALA A 114 17.59 -37.87 -17.99
C ALA A 114 17.83 -38.46 -16.58
N PRO A 115 18.55 -37.76 -15.67
CA PRO A 115 18.85 -38.27 -14.33
C PRO A 115 17.59 -38.60 -13.52
N GLY A 116 17.52 -39.81 -12.96
CA GLY A 116 16.38 -40.24 -12.13
C GLY A 116 15.10 -40.63 -12.89
N ALA A 117 15.10 -40.54 -14.23
CA ALA A 117 14.14 -41.30 -15.03
C ALA A 117 14.56 -42.77 -14.91
N GLY A 118 13.98 -43.47 -13.93
CA GLY A 118 14.23 -44.89 -13.75
C GLY A 118 14.07 -45.62 -15.09
N THR A 119 14.89 -46.64 -15.31
CA THR A 119 14.97 -47.46 -16.53
C THR A 119 13.68 -48.22 -16.89
N ASP A 120 12.52 -47.80 -16.40
CA ASP A 120 11.20 -48.18 -16.91
C ASP A 120 10.86 -47.30 -18.11
N HIS A 121 11.66 -47.40 -19.17
CA HIS A 121 11.14 -47.10 -20.50
C HIS A 121 10.48 -48.38 -21.00
N PRO A 122 9.13 -48.48 -21.04
CA PRO A 122 8.52 -49.39 -21.99
C PRO A 122 9.07 -48.97 -23.35
N HIS A 123 9.81 -49.85 -23.99
CA HIS A 123 10.22 -49.71 -25.37
C HIS A 123 8.94 -49.55 -26.20
N LEU A 124 8.50 -48.32 -26.41
CA LEU A 124 7.46 -48.01 -27.38
C LEU A 124 8.18 -48.07 -28.73
N ASP A 125 8.20 -49.27 -29.29
CA ASP A 125 8.52 -49.46 -30.71
C ASP A 125 7.72 -48.44 -31.52
N ALA A 126 8.40 -47.70 -32.39
CA ALA A 126 7.80 -46.73 -33.30
C ALA A 126 6.92 -47.39 -34.39
N ASP A 127 6.57 -48.67 -34.24
CA ASP A 127 5.66 -49.39 -35.11
C ASP A 127 4.38 -49.72 -34.33
N GLY A 128 3.39 -48.84 -34.46
CA GLY A 128 2.08 -48.92 -33.80
C GLY A 128 1.19 -50.03 -34.33
N THR A 129 1.66 -51.28 -34.36
CA THR A 129 0.86 -52.42 -34.78
C THR A 129 0.44 -53.24 -33.57
N ARG A 130 -0.67 -52.82 -32.94
CA ARG A 130 -1.45 -53.68 -32.05
C ARG A 130 -2.07 -54.78 -32.92
N THR A 131 -1.37 -55.90 -33.11
CA THR A 131 -2.00 -57.13 -33.59
C THR A 131 -2.78 -57.72 -32.43
N ASP A 132 -4.02 -57.25 -32.28
CA ASP A 132 -5.03 -57.92 -31.46
C ASP A 132 -5.43 -59.20 -32.19
N GLY A 133 -4.66 -60.25 -31.95
CA GLY A 133 -4.89 -61.56 -32.49
C GLY A 133 -5.17 -62.53 -31.36
N THR A 134 -6.43 -62.68 -30.95
CA THR A 134 -7.05 -64.00 -30.74
C THR A 134 -8.52 -63.90 -30.35
N GLY A 135 -9.36 -64.69 -31.01
CA GLY A 135 -10.53 -65.30 -30.37
C GLY A 135 -11.87 -65.02 -31.01
N GLU A 136 -12.09 -65.60 -32.19
CA GLU A 136 -13.42 -66.11 -32.55
C GLU A 136 -14.06 -66.83 -31.34
N THR A 137 -15.29 -66.44 -30.97
CA THR A 137 -16.37 -67.41 -30.73
C THR A 137 -17.72 -66.72 -30.92
N HIS A 138 -18.30 -66.93 -32.10
CA HIS A 138 -19.60 -67.58 -32.28
C HIS A 138 -20.52 -67.61 -31.03
N ARG A 139 -21.74 -67.04 -31.12
CA ARG A 139 -23.02 -67.79 -31.07
C ARG A 139 -24.21 -66.92 -30.63
N ALA A 140 -25.18 -66.86 -31.54
CA ALA A 140 -26.66 -66.77 -31.42
C ALA A 140 -27.29 -65.67 -30.56
#